data_AF-A0A0M0LHM2-F1
#
_entry.id   AF-A0A0M0LHM2-F1
#
_cell.length_a   1.000
_cell.length_b   1.000
_cell.length_c   1.000
_cell.angle_alpha   90.00
_cell.angle_beta   90.00
_cell.angle_gamma   90.00
#
_symmetry.space_group_name_H-M   'P 1'
#
loop_
_entity.id
_entity.type
_entity.pdbx_description
1 polymer ?
#
loop_
_entity_poly.entity_id
_entity_poly.type
_entity_poly.pdbx_seq_one_letter_code
_entity_poly.pdbx_strand_id
1 'polypeptide(L)'
;MSRVKLFTIGMVAGGVAGAVSALLSAPRSGKEARLNIQTQKNAAATVAKDIKNQAVDVKNSVATAVKEGNTIVKNVAKDVSKSVQNWQKEIQPHQESIQEHITEIEKSLTSLENELPSPQKSE
;
A
#
# COMPACT_ATOMS: atom_id res chain seq x y z
N MET A 1 -0.39 -17.05 -31.32
CA MET A 1 -0.01 -15.96 -32.25
C MET A 1 -1.18 -15.11 -32.80
N SER A 2 -2.45 -15.34 -32.42
CA SER A 2 -3.61 -14.63 -33.01
C SER A 2 -3.95 -13.28 -32.35
N ARG A 3 -3.74 -13.13 -31.04
CA ARG A 3 -4.12 -11.91 -30.28
C ARG A 3 -3.40 -10.65 -30.77
N VAL A 4 -2.09 -10.77 -31.03
CA VAL A 4 -1.28 -9.65 -31.53
C VAL A 4 -1.71 -9.25 -32.94
N LYS A 5 -2.04 -10.22 -33.81
CA LYS A 5 -2.54 -9.95 -35.17
C LYS A 5 -3.88 -9.20 -35.16
N LEU A 6 -4.81 -9.60 -34.29
CA LEU A 6 -6.08 -8.88 -34.14
C LEU A 6 -5.88 -7.45 -33.62
N PHE A 7 -5.01 -7.27 -32.64
CA PHE A 7 -4.69 -5.95 -32.10
C PHE A 7 -4.05 -5.04 -33.15
N THR A 8 -3.10 -5.55 -33.94
CA THR A 8 -2.47 -4.78 -35.01
C THR A 8 -3.45 -4.41 -36.12
N ILE A 9 -4.38 -5.31 -36.46
CA ILE A 9 -5.43 -5.02 -37.46
C ILE A 9 -6.39 -3.94 -36.95
N GLY A 10 -6.80 -4.02 -35.67
CA GLY A 10 -7.63 -2.99 -35.04
C GLY A 10 -6.94 -1.63 -34.98
N MET A 11 -5.65 -1.61 -34.66
CA MET A 11 -4.84 -0.39 -34.62
C MET A 11 -4.68 0.25 -36.01
N VAL A 12 -4.48 -0.56 -37.06
CA VAL A 12 -4.37 -0.08 -38.44
C VAL A 12 -5.72 0.43 -38.94
N ALA A 13 -6.80 -0.33 -38.74
CA ALA A 13 -8.15 0.06 -39.17
C ALA A 13 -8.60 1.35 -38.46
N GLY A 14 -8.40 1.44 -37.14
CA GLY A 14 -8.68 2.64 -36.37
C GLY A 14 -7.78 3.83 -36.76
N GLY A 15 -6.51 3.58 -37.04
CA GLY A 15 -5.57 4.60 -37.50
C GLY A 15 -5.96 5.20 -38.85
N VAL A 16 -6.37 4.36 -39.82
CA VAL A 16 -6.83 4.83 -41.15
C VAL A 16 -8.15 5.60 -41.03
N ALA A 17 -9.14 5.05 -40.32
CA ALA A 17 -10.42 5.72 -40.14
C ALA A 17 -10.27 7.06 -39.39
N GLY A 18 -9.41 7.10 -38.38
CA GLY A 18 -9.08 8.32 -37.63
C GLY A 18 -8.35 9.35 -38.48
N ALA A 19 -7.38 8.94 -39.31
CA ALA A 19 -6.65 9.84 -40.20
C ALA A 19 -7.56 10.47 -41.26
N VAL A 20 -8.45 9.69 -41.87
CA VAL A 20 -9.42 10.21 -42.86
C VAL A 20 -10.39 11.19 -42.19
N SER A 21 -10.92 10.84 -41.02
CA SER A 21 -11.82 11.71 -40.27
C SER A 21 -11.13 13.01 -39.85
N ALA A 22 -9.88 12.93 -39.40
CA ALA A 22 -9.07 14.09 -39.04
C ALA A 22 -8.77 14.98 -40.24
N LEU A 23 -8.47 14.41 -41.41
CA LEU A 23 -8.23 15.18 -42.65
C LEU A 23 -9.51 15.85 -43.15
N LEU A 24 -10.66 15.18 -43.06
CA LEU A 24 -11.96 15.72 -43.48
C LEU A 24 -12.46 16.83 -42.53
N SER A 25 -12.18 16.68 -41.24
CA SER A 25 -12.58 17.64 -40.19
C SER A 25 -11.53 18.74 -39.96
N ALA A 26 -10.37 18.67 -40.60
CA ALA A 26 -9.33 19.67 -40.45
C ALA A 26 -9.79 21.03 -41.04
N PRO A 27 -9.85 22.11 -40.25
CA PRO A 27 -10.39 23.40 -40.69
C PRO A 27 -9.46 24.21 -41.62
N ARG A 28 -8.33 23.63 -42.09
CA ARG A 28 -7.27 24.35 -42.82
C ARG A 28 -6.86 23.69 -44.12
N SER A 29 -6.50 24.51 -45.11
CA SER A 29 -6.03 24.06 -46.42
C SER A 29 -4.70 23.29 -46.32
N GLY A 30 -4.44 22.34 -47.23
CA GLY A 30 -3.21 21.53 -47.19
C GLY A 30 -1.91 22.35 -47.28
N LYS A 31 -1.96 23.54 -47.90
CA LYS A 31 -0.84 24.49 -47.96
C LYS A 31 -0.56 25.10 -46.59
N GLU A 32 -1.59 25.54 -45.89
CA GLU A 32 -1.49 26.03 -44.51
C GLU A 32 -1.07 24.94 -43.55
N ALA A 33 -1.60 23.72 -43.70
CA ALA A 33 -1.22 22.58 -42.88
C ALA A 33 0.28 22.27 -42.99
N ARG A 34 0.84 22.27 -44.21
CA ARG A 34 2.29 22.07 -44.42
C ARG A 34 3.11 23.20 -43.80
N LEU A 35 2.70 24.46 -44.00
CA LEU A 35 3.36 25.64 -43.40
C LEU A 35 3.36 25.56 -41.87
N ASN A 36 2.20 25.27 -41.26
CA ASN A 36 2.05 25.10 -39.83
C ASN A 36 2.87 23.92 -39.30
N ILE A 37 2.86 22.79 -40.00
CA ILE A 37 3.68 21.63 -39.64
C ILE A 37 5.17 22.02 -39.67
N GLN A 38 5.63 22.77 -40.66
CA GLN A 38 7.03 23.24 -40.70
C GLN A 38 7.37 24.15 -39.51
N THR A 39 6.45 25.04 -39.10
CA THR A 39 6.68 25.96 -37.97
C THR A 39 6.51 25.31 -36.60
N GLN A 40 5.58 24.37 -36.45
CA GLN A 40 5.19 23.79 -35.16
C GLN A 40 5.97 22.52 -34.78
N LYS A 41 6.72 21.91 -35.71
CA LYS A 41 7.55 20.71 -35.45
C LYS A 41 8.47 20.88 -34.25
N ASN A 42 9.16 22.02 -34.16
CA ASN A 42 10.09 22.29 -33.07
C ASN A 42 9.36 22.43 -31.73
N ALA A 43 8.20 23.09 -31.72
CA ALA A 43 7.36 23.21 -30.54
C ALA A 43 6.85 21.83 -30.07
N ALA A 44 6.39 20.98 -30.99
CA ALA A 44 5.95 19.62 -30.68
C ALA A 44 7.10 18.75 -30.12
N ALA A 45 8.30 18.87 -30.67
CA ALA A 45 9.48 18.18 -30.16
C ALA A 45 9.85 18.63 -28.75
N THR A 46 9.78 19.94 -28.47
CA THR A 46 10.00 20.48 -27.12
C THR A 46 8.95 19.95 -26.14
N VAL A 47 7.67 20.03 -26.49
CA VAL A 47 6.58 19.51 -25.64
C VAL A 47 6.74 18.02 -25.38
N ALA A 48 7.08 17.23 -26.39
CA ALA A 48 7.33 15.79 -26.22
C ALA A 48 8.52 15.52 -25.30
N LYS A 49 9.58 16.33 -25.38
CA LYS A 49 10.73 16.25 -24.48
C LYS A 49 10.34 16.60 -23.05
N ASP A 50 9.53 17.63 -22.86
CA ASP A 50 9.05 18.05 -21.54
C ASP A 50 8.14 17.00 -20.91
N ILE A 51 7.20 16.45 -21.67
CA ILE A 51 6.35 15.33 -21.22
C ILE A 51 7.20 14.13 -20.80
N LYS A 52 8.21 13.79 -21.61
CA LYS A 52 9.13 12.69 -21.28
C LYS A 52 9.87 12.96 -19.97
N ASN A 53 10.39 14.17 -19.79
CA ASN A 53 11.12 14.54 -18.58
C ASN A 53 10.20 14.49 -17.35
N GLN A 54 9.02 15.10 -17.43
CA GLN A 54 8.03 15.05 -16.35
C GLN A 54 7.59 13.62 -16.01
N ALA A 55 7.41 12.76 -17.02
CA ALA A 55 7.09 11.36 -16.78
C ALA A 55 8.21 10.61 -16.05
N VAL A 56 9.48 10.91 -16.37
CA VAL A 56 10.64 10.36 -15.65
C VAL A 56 10.67 10.85 -14.21
N ASP A 57 10.41 12.14 -13.97
CA ASP A 57 10.41 12.72 -12.62
C ASP A 57 9.30 12.14 -11.74
N VAL A 58 8.09 11.99 -12.28
CA VAL A 58 6.98 11.34 -11.59
C VAL A 58 7.32 9.88 -11.28
N LYS A 59 7.86 9.14 -12.26
CA LYS A 59 8.28 7.75 -12.05
C LYS A 59 9.30 7.64 -10.92
N ASN A 60 10.31 8.51 -10.91
CA ASN A 60 11.35 8.51 -9.89
C ASN A 60 10.76 8.86 -8.51
N SER A 61 9.89 9.87 -8.44
CA SER A 61 9.24 10.29 -7.19
C SER A 61 8.37 9.18 -6.59
N VAL A 62 7.59 8.49 -7.43
CA VAL A 62 6.77 7.35 -6.99
C VAL A 62 7.66 6.18 -6.55
N ALA A 63 8.72 5.87 -7.30
CA ALA A 63 9.64 4.80 -6.92
C ALA A 63 10.32 5.07 -5.57
N THR A 64 10.76 6.31 -5.34
CA THR A 64 11.33 6.74 -4.06
C THR A 64 10.31 6.67 -2.94
N ALA A 65 9.11 7.22 -3.13
CA ALA A 65 8.04 7.20 -2.13
C ALA A 65 7.64 5.77 -1.74
N VAL A 66 7.56 4.84 -2.70
CA VAL A 66 7.28 3.42 -2.43
C VAL A 66 8.44 2.77 -1.67
N LYS A 67 9.68 3.07 -2.04
CA LYS A 67 10.87 2.51 -1.38
C LYS A 67 10.98 3.01 0.07
N GLU A 68 10.82 4.30 0.28
CA GLU A 68 10.85 4.93 1.60
C GLU A 68 9.66 4.48 2.45
N GLY A 69 8.44 4.51 1.91
CA GLY A 69 7.25 4.03 2.60
C GLY A 69 7.35 2.57 3.03
N ASN A 70 7.84 1.67 2.16
CA ASN A 70 8.03 0.26 2.51
C ASN A 70 9.10 0.08 3.60
N THR A 71 10.15 0.89 3.59
CA THR A 71 11.21 0.85 4.60
C THR A 71 10.70 1.34 5.96
N ILE A 72 9.97 2.46 5.97
CA ILE A 72 9.39 3.05 7.18
C ILE A 72 8.38 2.09 7.80
N VAL A 73 7.42 1.58 7.02
CA VAL A 73 6.39 0.65 7.52
C VAL A 73 7.01 -0.63 8.07
N LYS A 74 8.02 -1.19 7.41
CA LYS A 74 8.73 -2.38 7.91
C LYS A 74 9.47 -2.12 9.21
N ASN A 75 10.14 -0.98 9.33
CA ASN A 75 10.86 -0.62 10.56
C ASN A 75 9.89 -0.42 11.72
N VAL A 76 8.80 0.33 11.52
CA VAL A 76 7.76 0.53 12.54
C VAL A 76 7.12 -0.81 12.94
N ALA A 77 6.75 -1.66 11.98
CA ALA A 77 6.18 -2.97 12.29
C ALA A 77 7.16 -3.84 13.09
N LYS A 78 8.46 -3.79 12.77
CA LYS A 78 9.50 -4.51 13.50
C LYS A 78 9.69 -3.99 14.91
N ASP A 79 9.67 -2.68 15.10
CA ASP A 79 9.83 -2.04 16.40
C ASP A 79 8.63 -2.31 17.30
N VAL A 80 7.41 -2.20 16.76
CA VAL A 80 6.17 -2.57 17.47
C VAL A 80 6.19 -4.05 17.86
N SER A 81 6.55 -4.94 16.93
CA SER A 81 6.65 -6.37 17.21
C SER A 81 7.65 -6.68 18.33
N LYS A 82 8.81 -6.01 18.33
CA LYS A 82 9.78 -6.10 19.43
C LYS A 82 9.22 -5.60 20.75
N SER A 83 8.55 -4.45 20.77
CA SER A 83 7.93 -3.91 21.98
C SER A 83 6.88 -4.86 22.55
N VAL A 84 6.04 -5.48 21.70
CA VAL A 84 5.06 -6.47 22.13
C VAL A 84 5.72 -7.73 22.68
N GLN A 85 6.76 -8.24 22.01
CA GLN A 85 7.51 -9.40 22.49
C GLN A 85 8.19 -9.15 23.84
N ASN A 86 8.80 -7.98 24.02
CA ASN A 86 9.43 -7.60 25.27
C ASN A 86 8.38 -7.47 26.38
N TRP A 87 7.27 -6.78 26.12
CA TRP A 87 6.16 -6.67 27.06
C TRP A 87 5.61 -8.04 27.47
N GLN A 88 5.40 -8.95 26.51
CA GLN A 88 4.96 -10.31 26.79
C GLN A 88 5.96 -11.05 27.66
N LYS A 89 7.26 -10.96 27.34
CA LYS A 89 8.33 -11.62 28.10
C LYS A 89 8.44 -11.09 29.53
N GLU A 90 8.22 -9.79 29.73
CA GLU A 90 8.25 -9.15 31.05
C GLU A 90 7.00 -9.48 31.87
N ILE A 91 5.81 -9.45 31.29
CA ILE A 91 4.53 -9.66 32.00
C ILE A 91 4.27 -11.13 32.32
N GLN A 92 4.66 -12.06 31.44
CA GLN A 92 4.37 -13.48 31.60
C GLN A 92 4.80 -14.09 32.95
N PRO A 93 6.03 -13.87 33.47
CA PRO A 93 6.40 -14.38 34.79
C PRO A 93 5.62 -13.72 35.94
N HIS A 94 5.22 -12.44 35.80
CA HIS A 94 4.38 -11.79 36.79
C HIS A 94 2.96 -12.36 36.79
N GLN A 95 2.43 -12.74 35.62
CA GLN A 95 1.12 -13.35 35.50
C GLN A 95 1.08 -14.75 36.13
N GLU A 96 2.13 -15.55 35.91
CA GLU A 96 2.32 -16.87 36.53
C GLU A 96 2.45 -16.76 38.06
N SER A 97 3.29 -15.83 38.55
CA SER A 97 3.44 -15.57 39.99
C SER A 97 2.14 -15.12 40.67
N ILE A 98 1.35 -14.25 40.01
CA ILE A 98 0.03 -13.85 40.55
C ILE A 98 -0.92 -15.06 40.63
N GLN A 99 -0.93 -15.96 39.64
CA GLN A 99 -1.73 -17.18 39.69
C GLN A 99 -1.31 -18.14 40.82
N GLU A 100 -0.01 -18.32 41.02
CA GLU A 100 0.51 -19.11 42.14
C GLU A 100 0.05 -18.52 43.48
N HIS A 101 0.20 -17.20 43.66
CA HIS A 101 -0.18 -16.52 44.90
C HIS A 101 -1.70 -16.62 45.15
N ILE A 102 -2.54 -16.52 44.11
CA ILE A 102 -3.99 -16.72 44.25
C ILE A 102 -4.31 -18.16 44.67
N THR A 103 -3.66 -19.15 44.06
CA THR A 103 -3.86 -20.58 44.38
C THR A 103 -3.44 -20.88 45.83
N GLU A 104 -2.35 -20.28 46.29
CA GLU A 104 -1.88 -20.42 47.68
C GLU A 104 -2.87 -19.81 48.67
N ILE A 105 -3.40 -18.61 48.37
CA ILE A 105 -4.44 -17.96 49.17
C ILE A 105 -5.70 -18.83 49.26
N GLU A 106 -6.18 -19.38 48.14
CA GLU A 106 -7.34 -20.29 48.12
C GLU A 106 -7.11 -21.53 48.97
N LYS A 107 -5.90 -22.12 48.88
CA LYS A 107 -5.52 -23.28 49.68
C LYS A 107 -5.50 -22.95 51.17
N SER A 108 -4.91 -21.82 51.55
CA SER A 108 -4.89 -21.35 52.94
C SER A 108 -6.28 -21.07 53.48
N LEU A 109 -7.16 -20.44 52.70
CA LEU A 109 -8.56 -20.21 53.08
C LEU A 109 -9.31 -21.52 53.29
N THR A 110 -9.14 -22.49 52.38
CA THR A 110 -9.77 -23.81 52.49
C THR A 110 -9.26 -24.58 53.72
N SER A 111 -7.97 -24.50 54.03
CA SER A 111 -7.42 -25.08 55.25
C SER A 111 -7.98 -24.43 56.51
N LEU A 112 -8.09 -23.09 56.53
CA LEU A 112 -8.70 -22.36 57.65
C LEU A 112 -10.18 -22.74 57.84
N GLU A 113 -10.95 -22.90 56.76
CA GLU A 113 -12.35 -23.30 56.85
C GLU A 113 -12.54 -24.73 57.38
N ASN A 114 -11.63 -25.65 57.04
CA ASN A 114 -11.65 -27.02 57.55
C ASN A 114 -11.18 -27.12 59.02
N GLU A 115 -10.32 -26.21 59.48
CA GLU A 115 -9.86 -26.17 60.88
C GLU A 115 -10.77 -25.36 61.81
N LEU A 116 -11.73 -24.61 61.26
CA LEU A 116 -12.75 -23.94 62.06
C LEU A 116 -13.88 -24.91 62.43
N PRO A 117 -14.12 -25.19 63.73
CA PRO A 117 -15.32 -25.90 64.14
C PRO A 117 -16.55 -25.06 63.82
N SER A 118 -17.57 -25.70 63.23
CA SER A 118 -18.85 -25.08 62.86
C SER A 118 -19.44 -24.33 64.06
N PRO A 119 -20.08 -23.16 63.88
CA PRO A 119 -20.73 -22.45 64.97
C PRO A 119 -21.74 -23.37 65.64
N GLN A 120 -21.41 -23.75 66.86
CA GLN A 120 -22.24 -24.54 67.75
C GLN A 120 -23.54 -23.75 67.96
N LYS A 121 -24.66 -24.29 67.45
CA LYS A 121 -26.01 -23.85 67.83
C LYS A 121 -26.08 -23.82 69.35
N SER A 122 -26.12 -22.64 69.94
CA SER A 122 -26.62 -22.44 71.30
C SER A 122 -28.13 -22.27 71.21
N GLU A 123 -28.85 -23.17 71.88
CA GLU A 123 -30.28 -23.09 72.21
C GLU A 123 -30.74 -21.70 72.67
#